data_AF-A0A7V4KEV3-F1
#
_entry.id   AF-A0A7V4KEV3-F1
#
_cell.length_a   1.000
_cell.length_b   1.000
_cell.length_c   1.000
_cell.angle_alpha   90.00
_cell.angle_beta   90.00
_cell.angle_gamma   90.00
#
_symmetry.space_group_name_H-M   'P 1'
#
loop_
_entity.id
_entity.type
_entity.pdbx_description
1 polymer ?
#
loop_
_entity_poly.entity_id
_entity_poly.type
_entity_poly.pdbx_seq_one_letter_code
_entity_poly.pdbx_strand_id
1 'polypeptide(L)'
;SYSVEAAINVIANKYMILDTGWINGFGDMEPGEGRYATFDGVDGFLMVFRYDDPDQAKASWDKITKRYGNPFKLKYLKINMGTYGVFTIRLENTDLYSWYKENWLFVITGDKIEKFVMDVNNIYKTIRTNR
;
A
#
# COMPACT_ATOMS: atom_id res chain seq x y z
N SER A 1 -18.12 -1.77 -9.53
CA SER A 1 -16.81 -2.22 -9.04
C SER A 1 -16.04 -1.01 -8.54
N TYR A 2 -15.21 -1.13 -7.50
CA TYR A 2 -14.41 0.00 -6.99
C TYR A 2 -13.18 0.20 -7.89
N SER A 3 -12.98 1.39 -8.46
CA SER A 3 -11.81 1.67 -9.33
C SER A 3 -10.57 2.03 -8.51
N VAL A 4 -9.37 1.87 -9.09
CA VAL A 4 -8.11 2.30 -8.47
C VAL A 4 -8.08 3.81 -8.23
N GLU A 5 -8.71 4.60 -9.10
CA GLU A 5 -8.91 6.04 -8.90
C GLU A 5 -9.81 6.34 -7.70
N ALA A 6 -10.91 5.61 -7.54
CA ALA A 6 -11.77 5.76 -6.37
C ALA A 6 -11.04 5.41 -5.07
N ALA A 7 -10.12 4.43 -5.12
CA ALA A 7 -9.28 4.08 -3.99
C ALA A 7 -8.36 5.24 -3.57
N ILE A 8 -7.75 5.97 -4.51
CA ILE A 8 -6.99 7.18 -4.20
C ILE A 8 -7.91 8.31 -3.71
N ASN A 9 -9.02 8.56 -4.40
CA ASN A 9 -9.89 9.69 -4.14
C ASN A 9 -10.56 9.66 -2.75
N VAL A 10 -10.78 8.48 -2.15
CA VAL A 10 -11.30 8.44 -0.77
C VAL A 10 -10.33 8.95 0.28
N ILE A 11 -9.04 8.90 0.01
CA ILE A 11 -8.01 9.48 0.88
C ILE A 11 -8.02 11.01 0.74
N ALA A 12 -8.43 11.52 -0.42
CA ALA A 12 -8.53 12.96 -0.71
C ALA A 12 -9.50 13.71 0.22
N ASN A 13 -10.44 13.01 0.86
CA ASN A 13 -11.36 13.59 1.84
C ASN A 13 -10.65 14.06 3.13
N LYS A 14 -9.47 13.50 3.44
CA LYS A 14 -8.70 13.83 4.64
C LYS A 14 -7.36 14.51 4.32
N TYR A 15 -6.78 14.20 3.16
CA TYR A 15 -5.47 14.68 2.75
C TYR A 15 -5.57 15.36 1.38
N MET A 16 -5.00 16.55 1.22
CA MET A 16 -4.95 17.20 -0.08
C MET A 16 -3.99 16.44 -1.00
N ILE A 17 -4.46 16.01 -2.17
CA ILE A 17 -3.61 15.36 -3.19
C ILE A 17 -2.70 16.43 -3.80
N LEU A 18 -1.40 16.15 -3.83
CA LEU A 18 -0.40 17.00 -4.52
C LEU A 18 -0.11 16.50 -5.93
N ASP A 19 0.05 15.18 -6.08
CA ASP A 19 0.30 14.54 -7.38
C ASP A 19 -0.36 13.16 -7.44
N THR A 20 -0.73 12.71 -8.64
CA THR A 20 -1.31 11.40 -8.91
C THR A 20 -1.04 10.97 -10.33
N GLY A 21 -0.76 9.70 -10.52
CA GLY A 21 -0.44 9.16 -11.84
C GLY A 21 -0.57 7.66 -11.93
N TRP A 22 -0.42 7.15 -13.14
CA TRP A 22 -0.31 5.71 -13.40
C TRP A 22 1.09 5.23 -13.05
N ILE A 23 1.16 4.02 -12.53
CA ILE A 23 2.42 3.36 -12.19
C ILE A 23 2.33 1.89 -12.53
N ASN A 24 3.39 1.33 -13.09
CA ASN A 24 3.51 -0.09 -13.40
C ASN A 24 4.56 -0.81 -12.53
N GLY A 25 5.26 -0.04 -11.68
CA GLY A 25 6.47 -0.46 -10.99
C GLY A 25 6.56 0.05 -9.54
N PHE A 26 7.27 -0.66 -8.67
CA PHE A 26 7.72 -0.14 -7.37
C PHE A 26 9.14 -0.64 -7.10
N GLY A 27 10.11 0.28 -7.05
CA GLY A 27 11.53 -0.09 -7.09
C GLY A 27 11.87 -0.81 -8.40
N ASP A 28 12.58 -1.95 -8.31
CA ASP A 28 12.91 -2.81 -9.46
C ASP A 28 11.82 -3.87 -9.76
N MET A 29 10.61 -3.71 -9.20
CA MET A 29 9.54 -4.69 -9.35
C MET A 29 8.43 -4.15 -10.22
N GLU A 30 7.81 -5.03 -11.00
CA GLU A 30 6.60 -4.76 -11.78
C GLU A 30 5.42 -5.48 -11.11
N PRO A 31 4.75 -4.84 -10.13
CA PRO A 31 3.55 -5.39 -9.53
C PRO A 31 2.35 -5.33 -10.47
N GLY A 32 2.42 -4.67 -11.64
CA GLY A 32 1.32 -4.51 -12.58
C GLY A 32 0.78 -3.07 -12.60
N GLU A 33 -0.33 -2.85 -13.29
CA GLU A 33 -0.92 -1.51 -13.44
C GLU A 33 -1.58 -1.04 -12.14
N GLY A 34 -1.21 0.14 -11.68
CA GLY A 34 -1.72 0.77 -10.48
C GLY A 34 -1.72 2.28 -10.57
N ARG A 35 -2.10 2.91 -9.46
CA ARG A 35 -2.07 4.35 -9.28
C ARG A 35 -1.16 4.71 -8.11
N TYR A 36 -0.42 5.81 -8.24
CA TYR A 36 0.25 6.43 -7.11
C TYR A 36 -0.40 7.77 -6.76
N ALA A 37 -0.23 8.20 -5.51
CA ALA A 37 -0.55 9.54 -5.07
C ALA A 37 0.41 10.03 -3.99
N THR A 38 0.68 11.33 -4.00
CA THR A 38 1.34 12.06 -2.90
C THR A 38 0.36 13.04 -2.28
N PHE A 39 0.60 13.38 -1.03
CA PHE A 39 -0.34 14.17 -0.23
C PHE A 39 0.37 15.28 0.53
N ASP A 40 -0.31 16.40 0.69
CA ASP A 40 0.20 17.49 1.51
C ASP A 40 0.35 17.06 2.97
N GLY A 41 1.47 17.44 3.58
CA GLY A 41 1.83 17.04 4.94
C GLY A 41 2.19 15.57 5.13
N VAL A 42 2.33 14.78 4.06
CA VAL A 42 2.80 13.38 4.11
C VAL A 42 4.11 13.27 3.33
N ASP A 43 5.20 12.94 4.03
CA ASP A 43 6.48 12.65 3.41
C ASP A 43 6.51 11.20 2.91
N GLY A 44 5.74 10.92 1.85
CA GLY A 44 5.62 9.59 1.30
C GLY A 44 4.64 9.45 0.15
N PHE A 45 4.61 8.24 -0.39
CA PHE A 45 3.80 7.86 -1.54
C PHE A 45 2.81 6.77 -1.13
N LEU A 46 1.56 6.90 -1.55
CA LEU A 46 0.60 5.80 -1.58
C LEU A 46 0.59 5.22 -2.99
N MET A 47 0.71 3.91 -3.11
CA MET A 47 0.53 3.17 -4.34
C MET A 47 -0.55 2.11 -4.14
N VAL A 48 -1.44 1.99 -5.12
CA VAL A 48 -2.58 1.08 -5.10
C VAL A 48 -2.62 0.31 -6.41
N PHE A 49 -2.64 -1.01 -6.30
CA PHE A 49 -2.76 -1.93 -7.41
C PHE A 49 -4.02 -2.77 -7.24
N ARG A 50 -4.72 -3.01 -8.33
CA ARG A 50 -5.89 -3.89 -8.36
C ARG A 50 -5.70 -4.92 -9.46
N TYR A 51 -6.01 -6.15 -9.12
CA TYR A 51 -5.85 -7.30 -10.01
C TYR A 51 -7.22 -7.87 -10.37
N ASP A 52 -7.28 -8.59 -11.48
CA ASP A 52 -8.47 -9.38 -11.81
C ASP A 52 -8.51 -10.67 -10.98
N ASP A 53 -7.34 -11.21 -10.65
CA ASP A 53 -7.17 -12.42 -9.86
C ASP A 53 -6.56 -12.11 -8.47
N PRO A 54 -7.24 -12.46 -7.36
CA PRO A 54 -6.70 -12.33 -5.99
C PRO A 54 -5.31 -12.94 -5.79
N ASP A 55 -4.99 -14.02 -6.48
CA ASP A 55 -3.69 -14.68 -6.34
C ASP A 55 -2.55 -13.82 -6.85
N GLN A 56 -2.81 -12.92 -7.80
CA GLN A 56 -1.82 -11.96 -8.31
C GLN A 56 -1.47 -10.88 -7.27
N ALA A 57 -2.44 -10.42 -6.48
CA ALA A 57 -2.19 -9.46 -5.41
C ALA A 57 -1.26 -10.06 -4.35
N LYS A 58 -1.56 -11.30 -3.93
CA LYS A 58 -0.72 -12.06 -3.01
C LYS A 58 0.67 -12.29 -3.60
N ALA A 59 0.77 -12.72 -4.86
CA ALA A 59 2.05 -12.99 -5.51
C ALA A 59 2.92 -11.72 -5.59
N SER A 60 2.33 -10.58 -5.92
CA SER A 60 3.02 -9.29 -5.96
C SER A 60 3.47 -8.84 -4.57
N TRP A 61 2.62 -9.01 -3.54
CA TRP A 61 3.01 -8.76 -2.16
C TRP A 61 4.14 -9.70 -1.70
N ASP A 62 4.10 -10.98 -2.06
CA ASP A 62 5.15 -11.94 -1.75
C ASP A 62 6.49 -11.53 -2.40
N LYS A 63 6.49 -10.96 -3.61
CA LYS A 63 7.70 -10.37 -4.23
C LYS A 63 8.27 -9.24 -3.37
N ILE A 64 7.44 -8.29 -2.92
CA ILE A 64 7.84 -7.17 -2.05
C ILE A 64 8.46 -7.70 -0.76
N THR A 65 7.77 -8.62 -0.08
CA THR A 65 8.25 -9.14 1.22
C THR A 65 9.49 -10.01 1.09
N LYS A 66 9.68 -10.73 -0.02
CA LYS A 66 10.92 -11.49 -0.28
C LYS A 66 12.09 -10.56 -0.58
N ARG A 67 11.86 -9.47 -1.31
CA ARG A 67 12.91 -8.51 -1.70
C ARG A 67 13.44 -7.72 -0.51
N TYR A 68 12.53 -7.20 0.33
CA TYR A 68 12.88 -6.30 1.42
C TYR A 68 12.91 -6.97 2.80
N GLY A 69 12.23 -8.10 2.96
CA GLY A 69 12.05 -8.75 4.26
C GLY A 69 13.36 -9.23 4.87
N ASN A 70 13.65 -8.72 6.06
CA ASN A 70 14.74 -9.18 6.90
C ASN A 70 14.32 -9.05 8.37
N PRO A 71 14.17 -10.15 9.13
CA PRO A 71 13.71 -10.13 10.51
C PRO A 71 14.65 -9.40 11.47
N PHE A 72 15.89 -9.12 11.05
CA PHE A 72 16.88 -8.37 11.83
C PHE A 72 16.83 -6.85 11.57
N LYS A 73 15.98 -6.38 10.66
CA LYS A 73 15.78 -4.94 10.41
C LYS A 73 14.75 -4.33 11.35
N LEU A 74 14.90 -3.03 11.60
CA LEU A 74 13.98 -2.26 12.42
C LEU A 74 12.55 -2.29 11.86
N LYS A 75 11.57 -2.26 12.78
CA LYS A 75 10.13 -2.29 12.49
C LYS A 75 9.67 -3.47 11.62
N TYR A 76 10.46 -4.54 11.51
CA TYR A 76 10.06 -5.72 10.74
C TYR A 76 8.83 -6.37 11.36
N LEU A 77 7.76 -6.48 10.57
CA LEU A 77 6.60 -7.31 10.85
C LEU A 77 6.11 -7.90 9.53
N LYS A 78 5.85 -9.21 9.50
CA LYS A 78 5.24 -9.90 8.36
C LYS A 78 4.17 -10.85 8.88
N ILE A 79 2.92 -10.64 8.46
CA ILE A 79 1.77 -11.48 8.78
C ILE A 79 1.12 -11.91 7.46
N ASN A 80 0.82 -13.19 7.33
CA ASN A 80 0.08 -13.75 6.19
C ASN A 80 -1.05 -14.65 6.72
N MET A 81 -2.28 -14.38 6.31
CA MET A 81 -3.51 -15.10 6.68
C MET A 81 -4.21 -15.71 5.47
N GLY A 82 -3.48 -16.00 4.39
CA GLY A 82 -4.01 -16.54 3.14
C GLY A 82 -4.58 -15.45 2.23
N THR A 83 -5.76 -14.93 2.55
CA THR A 83 -6.46 -13.90 1.75
C THR A 83 -6.12 -12.46 2.14
N TYR A 84 -5.25 -12.32 3.14
CA TYR A 84 -4.80 -11.04 3.68
C TYR A 84 -3.35 -11.17 4.15
N GLY A 85 -2.56 -10.12 3.97
CA GLY A 85 -1.22 -10.05 4.55
C GLY A 85 -0.78 -8.62 4.78
N VAL A 86 0.05 -8.43 5.80
CA VAL A 86 0.62 -7.14 6.19
C VAL A 86 2.12 -7.29 6.35
N PHE A 87 2.84 -6.33 5.81
CA PHE A 87 4.27 -6.25 5.88
C PHE A 87 4.67 -4.82 6.25
N THR A 88 5.56 -4.67 7.21
CA THR A 88 6.22 -3.39 7.47
C THR A 88 7.68 -3.59 7.79
N ILE A 89 8.51 -2.62 7.41
CA ILE A 89 9.94 -2.61 7.65
C ILE A 89 10.49 -1.19 7.51
N ARG A 90 11.51 -0.86 8.31
CA ARG A 90 12.35 0.33 8.08
C ARG A 90 13.47 -0.05 7.11
N LEU A 91 13.49 0.59 5.95
CA LEU A 91 14.64 0.65 5.05
C LEU A 91 15.60 1.75 5.54
N GLU A 92 16.73 1.98 4.86
CA GLU A 92 17.81 2.87 5.34
C GLU A 92 17.28 4.19 5.92
N ASN A 93 16.49 4.93 5.12
CA ASN A 93 15.93 6.22 5.53
C ASN A 93 14.41 6.31 5.38
N THR A 94 13.74 5.23 4.99
CA THR A 94 12.29 5.23 4.73
C THR A 94 11.62 4.03 5.38
N ASP A 95 10.39 4.22 5.83
CA ASP A 95 9.50 3.11 6.18
C ASP A 95 8.80 2.60 4.93
N LEU A 96 8.56 1.29 4.91
CA LEU A 96 7.77 0.60 3.90
C LEU A 96 6.65 -0.14 4.63
N TYR A 97 5.41 0.20 4.31
CA TYR A 97 4.23 -0.49 4.76
C TYR A 97 3.48 -1.03 3.54
N SER A 98 3.18 -2.33 3.52
CA SER A 98 2.43 -2.92 2.42
C SER A 98 1.47 -3.99 2.92
N TRP A 99 0.25 -3.98 2.38
CA TRP A 99 -0.72 -5.01 2.66
C TRP A 99 -1.47 -5.40 1.40
N TYR A 100 -1.88 -6.66 1.35
CA TYR A 100 -2.81 -7.13 0.33
C TYR A 100 -4.07 -7.67 1.00
N LYS A 101 -5.18 -7.59 0.26
CA LYS A 101 -6.42 -8.27 0.62
C LYS A 101 -7.20 -8.55 -0.65
N GLU A 102 -7.65 -9.80 -0.81
CA GLU A 102 -8.35 -10.23 -2.03
C GLU A 102 -7.52 -9.83 -3.27
N ASN A 103 -8.09 -9.04 -4.18
CA ASN A 103 -7.43 -8.59 -5.40
C ASN A 103 -6.82 -7.18 -5.30
N TRP A 104 -6.54 -6.69 -4.10
CA TRP A 104 -5.93 -5.38 -3.88
C TRP A 104 -4.57 -5.49 -3.20
N LEU A 105 -3.66 -4.63 -3.63
CA LEU A 105 -2.36 -4.41 -3.01
C LEU A 105 -2.16 -2.93 -2.77
N PHE A 106 -1.79 -2.60 -1.54
CA PHE A 106 -1.43 -1.27 -1.11
C PHE A 106 0.03 -1.26 -0.70
N VAL A 107 0.73 -0.21 -1.10
CA VAL A 107 2.13 0.04 -0.74
C VAL A 107 2.24 1.50 -0.35
N ILE A 108 2.78 1.76 0.84
CA ILE A 108 3.07 3.08 1.36
C ILE A 108 4.55 3.12 1.69
N THR A 109 5.27 4.10 1.17
CA THR A 109 6.67 4.31 1.52
C THR A 109 6.97 5.79 1.74
N GLY A 110 7.84 6.10 2.68
CA GLY A 110 8.16 7.47 3.06
C GLY A 110 8.81 7.55 4.43
N ASP A 111 9.09 8.76 4.93
CA ASP A 111 9.54 8.94 6.31
C ASP A 111 8.33 9.21 7.24
N LYS A 112 8.37 8.63 8.45
CA LYS A 112 7.36 8.85 9.52
C LYS A 112 5.90 8.68 9.06
N ILE A 113 5.64 7.66 8.22
CA ILE A 113 4.33 7.41 7.60
C ILE A 113 3.30 6.76 8.53
N GLU A 114 3.58 6.52 9.82
CA GLU A 114 2.73 5.71 10.70
C GLU A 114 1.33 6.29 10.88
N LYS A 115 1.23 7.61 11.05
CA LYS A 115 -0.05 8.31 11.17
C LYS A 115 -0.85 8.18 9.86
N PHE A 116 -0.18 8.34 8.72
CA PHE A 116 -0.80 8.22 7.41
C PHE A 116 -1.30 6.78 7.16
N VAL A 117 -0.49 5.77 7.47
CA VAL A 117 -0.87 4.35 7.41
C VAL A 117 -2.11 4.07 8.28
N MET A 118 -2.13 4.58 9.51
CA MET A 118 -3.28 4.41 10.41
C MET A 118 -4.55 5.02 9.82
N ASP A 119 -4.45 6.23 9.25
CA ASP A 119 -5.58 6.91 8.64
C ASP A 119 -6.11 6.19 7.40
N VAL A 120 -5.22 5.75 6.51
CA VAL A 120 -5.58 4.94 5.33
C VAL A 120 -6.32 3.67 5.75
N ASN A 121 -5.79 2.95 6.74
CA ASN A 121 -6.43 1.74 7.26
C ASN A 121 -7.80 2.02 7.87
N ASN A 122 -7.97 3.14 8.58
CA ASN A 122 -9.26 3.52 9.15
C ASN A 122 -10.29 3.86 8.07
N ILE A 123 -9.90 4.61 7.04
CA ILE A 123 -10.77 4.95 5.90
C ILE A 123 -11.28 3.66 5.22
N TYR A 124 -10.41 2.71 4.90
CA TYR A 124 -10.83 1.47 4.24
C TYR A 124 -11.62 0.52 5.14
N LYS A 125 -11.41 0.55 6.47
CA LYS A 125 -12.29 -0.15 7.42
C LYS A 125 -13.71 0.41 7.39
N THR A 126 -13.86 1.74 7.39
CA THR A 126 -15.18 2.39 7.35
C THR A 126 -15.95 2.11 6.06
N ILE A 127 -15.25 2.08 4.91
CA ILE A 127 -15.88 1.73 3.63
C ILE A 127 -16.46 0.31 3.65
N ARG A 128 -15.81 -0.62 4.37
CA ARG A 128 -16.29 -2.00 4.50
C ARG A 128 -17.54 -2.11 5.39
N THR A 129 -17.67 -1.27 6.41
CA THR A 129 -18.81 -1.32 7.35
C THR A 129 -20.09 -0.74 6.75
N ASN A 130 -19.98 0.16 5.76
CA ASN A 130 -21.13 0.82 5.12
C ASN A 130 -21.63 0.08 3.86
N ARG A 131 -21.25 -1.19 3.69
CA ARG A 131 -21.75 -2.11 2.64
C ARG A 131 -22.25 -3.38 3.30
#